data_AF-A0A2D8U7I7-F1
#
_entry.id   AF-A0A2D8U7I7-F1
#
_cell.length_a   1.000
_cell.length_b   1.000
_cell.length_c   1.000
_cell.angle_alpha   90.00
_cell.angle_beta   90.00
_cell.angle_gamma   90.00
#
_symmetry.space_group_name_H-M   'P 1'
#
loop_
_entity.id
_entity.type
_entity.pdbx_description
1 polymer ?
#
loop_
_entity_poly.entity_id
_entity_poly.type
_entity_poly.pdbx_seq_one_letter_code
_entity_poly.pdbx_strand_id
1 'polypeptide(L)'
;MGQGSDQTEANVEWGQGMVQIPLDGLDDVRNFSVGIAFENQTVGESNWAVFGNEEGGNCCEHYLAMTKEGWILNFGGEYPTWSDDRGRTWQEYQPSVFSQLGCLEPKPTIPGQEGLGEGSIVQATNGDLIAMGWFPYPSASGADQFYAFFYDSDDEEWSWCFNRTPEPFYDRSWQVEV
;
A
#
# COMPACT_ATOMS: atom_id res chain seq x y z
N MET A 1 4.46 8.61 -62.98
CA MET A 1 4.10 7.58 -61.98
C MET A 1 5.21 7.53 -60.96
N GLY A 2 5.08 8.28 -59.88
CA GLY A 2 5.95 8.14 -58.70
C GLY A 2 5.02 7.88 -57.54
N GLN A 3 4.94 6.62 -57.11
CA GLN A 3 4.16 6.22 -55.95
C GLN A 3 4.76 6.92 -54.73
N GLY A 4 3.93 7.73 -54.05
CA GLY A 4 4.22 8.17 -52.70
C GLY A 4 4.31 6.94 -51.81
N SER A 5 5.43 6.79 -51.13
CA SER A 5 5.52 5.89 -49.99
C SER A 5 4.72 6.52 -48.87
N ASP A 6 3.44 6.18 -48.78
CA ASP A 6 2.70 6.25 -47.51
C ASP A 6 3.45 5.34 -46.54
N GLN A 7 4.37 5.92 -45.77
CA GLN A 7 4.83 5.32 -44.54
C GLN A 7 3.60 5.31 -43.64
N THR A 8 2.94 4.17 -43.63
CA THR A 8 1.90 3.84 -42.66
C THR A 8 2.53 4.01 -41.29
N GLU A 9 2.07 5.01 -40.55
CA GLU A 9 2.33 5.12 -39.12
C GLU A 9 2.07 3.74 -38.54
N ALA A 10 3.11 3.09 -38.01
CA ALA A 10 2.96 1.84 -37.31
C ALA A 10 2.06 2.13 -36.11
N ASN A 11 0.78 1.81 -36.26
CA ASN A 11 -0.22 2.02 -35.24
C ASN A 11 0.15 1.05 -34.10
N VAL A 12 0.88 1.54 -33.10
CA VAL A 12 1.32 0.74 -31.97
C VAL A 12 0.06 0.36 -31.20
N GLU A 13 -0.35 -0.89 -31.31
CA GLU A 13 -1.44 -1.45 -30.51
C GLU A 13 -0.95 -1.64 -29.07
N TRP A 14 -0.84 -0.54 -28.32
CA TRP A 14 -0.26 -0.51 -26.97
C TRP A 14 -0.97 -1.45 -26.00
N GLY A 15 -2.25 -1.76 -26.26
CA GLY A 15 -3.10 -2.64 -25.46
C GLY A 15 -3.08 -4.12 -25.87
N GLN A 16 -2.25 -4.53 -26.83
CA GLN A 16 -2.30 -5.88 -27.37
C GLN A 16 -2.04 -6.93 -26.28
N GLY A 17 -3.02 -7.83 -26.07
CA GLY A 17 -2.94 -8.88 -25.05
C GLY A 17 -3.33 -8.43 -23.63
N MET A 18 -3.70 -7.16 -23.43
CA MET A 18 -4.24 -6.65 -22.17
C MET A 18 -5.77 -6.68 -22.18
N VAL A 19 -6.36 -6.91 -21.01
CA VAL A 19 -7.81 -6.86 -20.80
C VAL A 19 -8.09 -5.87 -19.67
N GLN A 20 -8.91 -4.86 -19.96
CA GLN A 20 -9.42 -3.93 -18.95
C GLN A 20 -10.37 -4.68 -18.01
N ILE A 21 -10.05 -4.65 -16.72
CA ILE A 21 -10.98 -5.13 -15.68
C ILE A 21 -12.13 -4.12 -15.56
N PRO A 22 -13.40 -4.56 -15.40
CA PRO A 22 -14.54 -3.65 -15.30
C PRO A 22 -14.31 -2.57 -14.23
N LEU A 23 -14.55 -1.31 -14.57
CA LEU A 23 -14.38 -0.17 -13.67
C LEU A 23 -15.68 0.23 -12.95
N ASP A 24 -16.79 -0.44 -13.27
CA ASP A 24 -18.09 -0.16 -12.67
C ASP A 24 -18.01 -0.27 -11.14
N GLY A 25 -18.49 0.76 -10.46
CA GLY A 25 -18.52 0.82 -8.99
C GLY A 25 -17.20 1.24 -8.33
N LEU A 26 -16.15 1.54 -9.09
CA LEU A 26 -14.95 2.18 -8.56
C LEU A 26 -15.12 3.70 -8.49
N ASP A 27 -14.63 4.28 -7.40
CA ASP A 27 -14.57 5.73 -7.25
C ASP A 27 -13.37 6.31 -8.02
N ASP A 28 -13.47 7.60 -8.38
CA ASP A 28 -12.41 8.39 -9.03
C ASP A 28 -11.70 7.72 -10.23
N VAL A 29 -12.50 7.18 -11.15
CA VAL A 29 -11.99 6.65 -12.43
C VAL A 29 -11.60 7.81 -13.34
N ARG A 30 -10.33 7.83 -13.77
CA ARG A 30 -9.78 8.87 -14.64
C ARG A 30 -9.24 8.29 -15.94
N ASN A 31 -9.27 9.12 -16.98
CA ASN A 31 -8.72 8.80 -18.29
C ASN A 31 -7.28 9.29 -18.38
N PHE A 32 -6.39 8.45 -18.90
CA PHE A 32 -4.97 8.71 -19.02
C PHE A 32 -4.49 8.41 -20.42
N SER A 33 -3.82 9.39 -21.02
CA SER A 33 -3.08 9.20 -22.27
C SER A 33 -1.87 8.30 -22.05
N VAL A 34 -1.73 7.26 -22.88
CA VAL A 34 -0.60 6.34 -22.91
C VAL A 34 0.39 6.83 -23.95
N GLY A 35 1.62 7.12 -23.55
CA GLY A 35 2.72 7.51 -24.43
C GLY A 35 3.90 6.56 -24.32
N ILE A 36 4.73 6.52 -25.36
CA ILE A 36 6.02 5.82 -25.31
C ILE A 36 7.04 6.80 -24.69
N ALA A 37 7.66 6.44 -23.57
CA ALA A 37 8.44 7.37 -22.72
C ALA A 37 9.55 8.19 -23.44
N PHE A 38 10.04 7.71 -24.58
CA PHE A 38 11.10 8.36 -25.36
C PHE A 38 10.61 9.10 -26.60
N GLU A 39 9.31 9.05 -26.88
CA GLU A 39 8.67 9.69 -28.02
C GLU A 39 7.62 10.66 -27.49
N ASN A 40 7.60 11.90 -27.99
CA ASN A 40 6.58 12.87 -27.61
C ASN A 40 5.26 12.61 -28.37
N GLN A 41 4.79 11.37 -28.32
CA GLN A 41 3.63 10.85 -29.04
C GLN A 41 2.77 10.00 -28.11
N THR A 42 1.48 10.35 -28.04
CA THR A 42 0.46 9.52 -27.43
C THR A 42 0.10 8.38 -28.39
N VAL A 43 0.11 7.15 -27.89
CA VAL A 43 -0.21 5.92 -28.64
C VAL A 43 -1.57 5.33 -28.25
N GLY A 44 -2.22 5.84 -27.20
CA GLY A 44 -3.63 5.58 -26.92
C GLY A 44 -4.10 6.12 -25.58
N GLU A 45 -5.23 5.61 -25.09
CA GLU A 45 -5.91 6.07 -23.87
C GLU A 45 -6.31 4.89 -23.00
N SER A 46 -6.14 5.00 -21.68
CA SER A 46 -6.50 3.98 -20.70
C SER A 46 -7.22 4.60 -19.51
N ASN A 47 -8.16 3.86 -18.92
CA ASN A 47 -8.85 4.30 -17.72
C ASN A 47 -8.30 3.57 -16.49
N TRP A 48 -8.03 4.32 -15.43
CA TRP A 48 -7.51 3.80 -14.16
C TRP A 48 -8.30 4.39 -12.99
N ALA A 49 -8.60 3.56 -12.00
CA ALA A 49 -9.04 4.06 -10.71
C ALA A 49 -7.84 4.65 -9.96
N VAL A 50 -8.08 5.71 -9.20
CA VAL A 50 -7.07 6.38 -8.38
C VAL A 50 -7.37 6.09 -6.92
N PHE A 51 -6.40 5.51 -6.22
CA PHE A 51 -6.48 5.23 -4.80
C PHE A 51 -5.64 6.25 -4.02
N GLY A 52 -6.15 6.68 -2.87
CA GLY A 52 -5.56 7.68 -1.99
C GLY A 52 -5.30 7.12 -0.60
N ASN A 53 -5.36 8.01 0.40
CA ASN A 53 -5.08 7.67 1.80
C ASN A 53 -6.18 6.81 2.45
N GLU A 54 -7.38 6.75 1.87
CA GLU A 54 -8.48 5.91 2.39
C GLU A 54 -8.23 4.41 2.12
N GLU A 55 -7.49 4.10 1.05
CA GLU A 55 -7.03 2.75 0.70
C GLU A 55 -5.68 2.39 1.34
N GLY A 56 -5.28 3.18 2.33
CA GLY A 56 -4.02 3.10 3.06
C GLY A 56 -2.89 3.83 2.38
N GLY A 57 -1.73 3.86 3.04
CA GLY A 57 -0.70 4.84 2.70
C GLY A 57 -0.99 6.19 3.37
N ASN A 58 -0.03 7.09 3.26
CA ASN A 58 -0.21 8.48 3.64
C ASN A 58 0.30 9.39 2.51
N CYS A 59 0.44 10.71 2.72
CA CYS A 59 0.91 11.65 1.71
C CYS A 59 2.24 11.29 1.03
N CYS A 60 3.04 10.50 1.71
CA CYS A 60 4.47 10.48 1.61
C CYS A 60 4.99 9.03 1.57
N GLU A 61 4.24 8.10 2.15
CA GLU A 61 4.61 6.70 2.19
C GLU A 61 3.48 5.79 1.67
N HIS A 62 3.85 4.89 0.75
CA HIS A 62 3.06 3.73 0.33
C HIS A 62 4.03 2.55 0.21
N TYR A 63 3.71 1.42 0.83
CA TYR A 63 4.46 0.18 0.64
C TYR A 63 3.55 -0.84 -0.03
N LEU A 64 3.65 -0.95 -1.36
CA LEU A 64 2.84 -1.88 -2.13
C LEU A 64 3.52 -3.24 -2.27
N ALA A 65 2.80 -4.29 -1.91
CA ALA A 65 3.18 -5.68 -2.17
C ALA A 65 1.98 -6.46 -2.72
N MET A 66 2.23 -7.67 -3.23
CA MET A 66 1.16 -8.55 -3.68
C MET A 66 1.38 -9.98 -3.19
N THR A 67 0.29 -10.67 -2.87
CA THR A 67 0.32 -12.11 -2.55
C THR A 67 0.31 -12.95 -3.82
N LYS A 68 0.69 -14.23 -3.71
CA LYS A 68 0.59 -15.19 -4.83
C LYS A 68 -0.86 -15.43 -5.28
N GLU A 69 -1.83 -15.21 -4.40
CA GLU A 69 -3.27 -15.25 -4.66
C GLU A 69 -3.78 -14.01 -5.40
N GLY A 70 -2.99 -12.94 -5.46
CA GLY A 70 -3.34 -11.69 -6.13
C GLY A 70 -4.01 -10.64 -5.24
N TRP A 71 -3.85 -10.74 -3.91
CA TRP A 71 -4.20 -9.62 -3.02
C TRP A 71 -3.21 -8.49 -3.23
N ILE A 72 -3.70 -7.26 -3.15
CA ILE A 72 -2.89 -6.04 -3.13
C ILE A 72 -2.72 -5.67 -1.67
N LEU A 73 -1.48 -5.53 -1.21
CA LEU A 73 -1.15 -5.15 0.16
C LEU A 73 -0.57 -3.74 0.14
N ASN A 74 -0.93 -2.92 1.12
CA ASN A 74 -0.37 -1.59 1.31
C ASN A 74 -0.06 -1.36 2.79
N PHE A 75 1.13 -0.83 3.10
CA PHE A 75 1.46 -0.40 4.46
C PHE A 75 2.33 0.85 4.49
N GLY A 76 1.86 1.94 3.89
CA GLY A 76 2.48 3.26 4.09
C GLY A 76 1.65 4.24 4.94
N GLY A 77 0.57 3.75 5.57
CA GLY A 77 -0.35 4.56 6.37
C GLY A 77 -0.32 4.14 7.83
N GLU A 78 -1.40 4.43 8.56
CA GLU A 78 -1.50 4.08 9.97
C GLU A 78 -1.41 2.56 10.18
N TYR A 79 -2.11 1.75 9.39
CA TYR A 79 -2.10 0.30 9.57
C TYR A 79 -1.97 -0.50 8.27
N PRO A 80 -1.72 -1.82 8.36
CA PRO A 80 -1.81 -2.69 7.20
C PRO A 80 -3.18 -2.59 6.53
N THR A 81 -3.19 -2.25 5.24
CA THR A 81 -4.37 -2.32 4.40
C THR A 81 -4.16 -3.33 3.29
N TRP A 82 -5.25 -3.94 2.83
CA TRP A 82 -5.21 -4.86 1.72
C TRP A 82 -6.49 -4.80 0.90
N SER A 83 -6.42 -5.37 -0.29
CA SER A 83 -7.56 -5.66 -1.13
C SER A 83 -7.41 -7.07 -1.69
N ASP A 84 -8.40 -7.90 -1.44
CA ASP A 84 -8.51 -9.27 -1.93
C ASP A 84 -9.32 -9.38 -3.22
N ASP A 85 -9.85 -8.26 -3.74
CA ASP A 85 -10.72 -8.20 -4.92
C ASP A 85 -10.16 -7.34 -6.06
N ARG A 86 -8.84 -7.17 -6.10
CA ARG A 86 -8.08 -6.40 -7.11
C ARG A 86 -8.30 -4.89 -7.02
N GLY A 87 -8.37 -4.37 -5.80
CA GLY A 87 -8.46 -2.94 -5.50
C GLY A 87 -9.87 -2.38 -5.57
N ARG A 88 -10.94 -3.20 -5.58
CA ARG A 88 -12.30 -2.67 -5.62
C ARG A 88 -12.81 -2.31 -4.24
N THR A 89 -12.48 -3.13 -3.26
CA THR A 89 -12.69 -2.86 -1.84
C THR A 89 -11.39 -3.02 -1.10
N TRP A 90 -11.26 -2.26 -0.03
CA TRP A 90 -10.07 -2.23 0.81
C TRP A 90 -10.45 -2.49 2.25
N GLN A 91 -9.60 -3.26 2.91
CA GLN A 91 -9.70 -3.60 4.32
C GLN A 91 -8.50 -3.02 5.06
N GLU A 92 -8.70 -2.70 6.34
CA GLU A 92 -7.65 -2.20 7.23
C GLU A 92 -7.65 -3.03 8.51
N TYR A 93 -6.46 -3.40 8.99
CA TYR A 93 -6.32 -4.03 10.28
C TYR A 93 -6.11 -2.99 11.38
N GLN A 94 -7.09 -2.82 12.26
CA GLN A 94 -6.91 -1.99 13.45
C GLN A 94 -6.53 -2.85 14.67
N PRO A 95 -5.43 -2.53 15.39
CA PRO A 95 -5.04 -3.26 16.57
C PRO A 95 -6.09 -3.13 17.68
N SER A 96 -6.27 -4.18 18.46
CA SER A 96 -7.01 -4.10 19.74
C SER A 96 -6.26 -3.25 20.76
N VAL A 97 -6.92 -2.79 21.82
CA VAL A 97 -6.28 -2.02 22.92
C VAL A 97 -5.14 -2.78 23.60
N PHE A 98 -5.24 -4.10 23.70
CA PHE A 98 -4.21 -4.95 24.29
C PHE A 98 -3.62 -5.88 23.23
N SER A 99 -2.30 -6.05 23.28
CA SER A 99 -1.57 -6.97 22.41
C SER A 99 -1.89 -8.42 22.73
N GLN A 100 -1.49 -9.32 21.84
CA GLN A 100 -1.67 -10.74 22.07
C GLN A 100 -0.87 -11.26 23.27
N LEU A 101 -1.33 -12.39 23.83
CA LEU A 101 -0.59 -13.09 24.87
C LEU A 101 0.71 -13.66 24.28
N GLY A 102 1.84 -13.40 24.94
CA GLY A 102 3.15 -13.86 24.50
C GLY A 102 4.01 -12.80 23.83
N CYS A 103 3.51 -11.57 23.63
CA CYS A 103 4.35 -10.45 23.24
C CYS A 103 5.42 -10.16 24.32
N LEU A 104 6.63 -9.80 23.89
CA LEU A 104 7.75 -9.54 24.79
C LEU A 104 7.49 -8.35 25.73
N GLU A 105 6.93 -7.27 25.17
CA GLU A 105 6.64 -6.04 25.90
C GLU A 105 5.14 -5.77 25.83
N PRO A 106 4.41 -5.82 26.96
CA PRO A 106 3.01 -5.45 26.98
C PRO A 106 2.90 -3.93 26.88
N LYS A 107 2.15 -3.46 25.89
CA LYS A 107 1.86 -2.04 25.71
C LYS A 107 0.41 -1.88 25.27
N PRO A 108 -0.40 -1.06 25.96
CA PRO A 108 -1.72 -0.72 25.46
C PRO A 108 -1.63 0.26 24.28
N THR A 109 -2.54 0.13 23.33
CA THR A 109 -2.73 1.05 22.20
C THR A 109 -4.01 1.87 22.39
N ILE A 110 -4.17 2.90 21.57
CA ILE A 110 -5.44 3.62 21.41
C ILE A 110 -5.76 3.53 19.92
N PRO A 111 -6.58 2.55 19.49
CA PRO A 111 -6.79 2.27 18.08
C PRO A 111 -7.25 3.51 17.30
N GLY A 112 -6.61 3.73 16.15
CA GLY A 112 -6.78 4.89 15.27
C GLY A 112 -6.17 6.18 15.81
N GLN A 113 -5.25 6.11 16.77
CA GLN A 113 -4.58 7.27 17.36
C GLN A 113 -3.06 7.07 17.46
N GLU A 114 -2.49 6.09 16.77
CA GLU A 114 -1.04 5.89 16.74
C GLU A 114 -0.37 6.94 15.85
N GLY A 115 -1.09 7.49 14.86
CA GLY A 115 -0.66 8.61 14.02
C GLY A 115 -0.16 8.14 12.65
N LEU A 116 0.47 9.07 11.90
CA LEU A 116 0.99 8.78 10.55
C LEU A 116 2.14 7.77 10.64
N GLY A 117 1.78 6.50 10.43
CA GLY A 117 2.70 5.37 10.39
C GLY A 117 3.34 5.19 9.03
N GLU A 118 4.46 4.48 9.03
CA GLU A 118 5.18 4.00 7.86
C GLU A 118 5.55 2.54 8.09
N GLY A 119 5.46 1.69 7.07
CA GLY A 119 5.67 0.27 7.29
C GLY A 119 6.04 -0.52 6.04
N SER A 120 6.15 -1.82 6.26
CA SER A 120 6.32 -2.80 5.20
C SER A 120 5.47 -4.02 5.50
N ILE A 121 4.94 -4.65 4.45
CA ILE A 121 4.08 -5.82 4.54
C ILE A 121 4.46 -6.82 3.44
N VAL A 122 4.65 -8.08 3.81
CA VAL A 122 5.05 -9.14 2.87
C VAL A 122 4.35 -10.45 3.18
N GLN A 123 4.14 -11.27 2.14
CA GLN A 123 3.66 -12.64 2.29
C GLN A 123 4.83 -13.60 2.55
N ALA A 124 4.73 -14.39 3.62
CA ALA A 124 5.63 -15.49 3.90
C ALA A 124 5.32 -16.71 3.01
N THR A 125 6.26 -17.65 2.91
CA THR A 125 6.13 -18.79 1.99
C THR A 125 4.96 -19.73 2.31
N ASN A 126 4.50 -19.74 3.56
CA ASN A 126 3.36 -20.54 4.02
C ASN A 126 2.01 -19.87 3.73
N GLY A 127 1.97 -18.58 3.40
CA GLY A 127 0.73 -17.84 3.11
C GLY A 127 0.48 -16.67 4.06
N ASP A 128 1.06 -16.72 5.26
CA ASP A 128 0.93 -15.70 6.30
C ASP A 128 1.42 -14.33 5.82
N LEU A 129 0.88 -13.27 6.41
CA LEU A 129 1.40 -11.91 6.19
C LEU A 129 2.18 -11.45 7.41
N ILE A 130 3.34 -10.88 7.16
CA ILE A 130 4.18 -10.27 8.19
C ILE A 130 4.28 -8.78 7.84
N ALA A 131 3.88 -7.94 8.78
CA ALA A 131 3.93 -6.50 8.65
C ALA A 131 4.70 -5.87 9.82
N MET A 132 5.54 -4.88 9.51
CA MET A 132 6.26 -4.09 10.51
C MET A 132 5.93 -2.63 10.30
N GLY A 133 5.39 -1.99 11.33
CA GLY A 133 4.98 -0.58 11.32
C GLY A 133 5.78 0.25 12.30
N TRP A 134 6.13 1.46 11.87
CA TRP A 134 6.76 2.49 12.66
C TRP A 134 5.87 3.72 12.73
N PHE A 135 5.71 4.28 13.93
CA PHE A 135 4.89 5.45 14.20
C PHE A 135 5.78 6.51 14.85
N PRO A 136 6.46 7.35 14.05
CA PRO A 136 7.46 8.29 14.53
C PRO A 136 6.90 9.37 15.46
N TYR A 137 5.65 9.78 15.22
CA TYR A 137 5.12 11.02 15.78
C TYR A 137 4.50 10.82 17.16
N PRO A 138 4.56 11.85 18.04
CA PRO A 138 3.81 11.86 19.28
C PRO A 138 2.32 11.72 19.02
N SER A 139 1.69 10.85 19.80
CA SER A 139 0.28 10.52 19.72
C SER A 139 -0.28 10.19 21.11
N ALA A 140 -1.56 9.85 21.19
CA ALA A 140 -2.19 9.54 22.47
C ALA A 140 -1.64 8.24 23.10
N SER A 141 -1.07 7.34 22.30
CA SER A 141 -0.53 6.05 22.73
C SER A 141 1.01 6.02 22.89
N GLY A 142 1.71 7.11 22.56
CA GLY A 142 3.16 7.24 22.73
C GLY A 142 3.84 8.07 21.64
N ALA A 143 5.16 8.00 21.56
CA ALA A 143 5.96 8.55 20.46
C ALA A 143 7.01 7.51 20.06
N ASP A 144 7.43 7.51 18.79
CA ASP A 144 8.44 6.59 18.25
C ASP A 144 8.14 5.11 18.57
N GLN A 145 7.04 4.62 17.99
CA GLN A 145 6.46 3.33 18.35
C GLN A 145 6.68 2.31 17.24
N PHE A 146 7.08 1.09 17.57
CA PHE A 146 7.24 0.00 16.60
C PHE A 146 6.27 -1.14 16.89
N TYR A 147 5.53 -1.57 15.87
CA TYR A 147 4.57 -2.66 15.96
C TYR A 147 4.90 -3.74 14.94
N ALA A 148 4.74 -4.98 15.38
CA ALA A 148 4.72 -6.15 14.52
C ALA A 148 3.26 -6.59 14.36
N PHE A 149 2.83 -6.76 13.12
CA PHE A 149 1.53 -7.28 12.74
C PHE A 149 1.73 -8.62 12.03
N PHE A 150 0.86 -9.56 12.34
CA PHE A 150 0.90 -10.90 11.78
C PHE A 150 -0.51 -11.30 11.35
N TYR A 151 -0.64 -11.81 10.14
CA TYR A 151 -1.86 -12.45 9.65
C TYR A 151 -1.59 -13.93 9.53
N ASP A 152 -2.33 -14.72 10.28
CA ASP A 152 -2.33 -16.18 10.14
C ASP A 152 -3.23 -16.54 8.95
N SER A 153 -2.65 -17.15 7.93
CA SER A 153 -3.40 -17.50 6.72
C SER A 153 -4.30 -18.71 6.86
N ASP A 154 -4.04 -19.59 7.84
CA ASP A 154 -4.88 -20.77 8.10
C ASP A 154 -6.11 -20.38 8.94
N ASP A 155 -5.93 -19.48 9.91
CA ASP A 155 -7.01 -19.00 10.79
C ASP A 155 -7.72 -17.74 10.24
N GLU A 156 -7.16 -17.11 9.20
CA GLU A 156 -7.62 -15.85 8.62
C GLU A 156 -7.71 -14.68 9.63
N GLU A 157 -6.85 -14.70 10.66
CA GLU A 157 -6.89 -13.78 11.78
C GLU A 157 -5.63 -12.91 11.88
N TRP A 158 -5.84 -11.64 12.23
CA TRP A 158 -4.78 -10.70 12.48
C TRP A 158 -4.38 -10.60 13.96
N SER A 159 -3.11 -10.31 14.14
CA SER A 159 -2.37 -10.38 15.38
C SER A 159 -1.40 -9.22 15.46
N TRP A 160 -1.15 -8.71 16.67
CA TRP A 160 -0.17 -7.66 16.86
C TRP A 160 0.58 -7.74 18.19
N CYS A 161 1.84 -7.30 18.14
CA CYS A 161 2.70 -7.08 19.28
C CYS A 161 3.39 -5.72 19.17
N PHE A 162 3.59 -5.05 20.30
CA PHE A 162 4.57 -3.98 20.37
C PHE A 162 5.97 -4.60 20.27
N ASN A 163 6.75 -4.15 19.28
CA ASN A 163 8.15 -4.52 19.20
C ASN A 163 8.92 -3.63 20.19
N ARG A 164 10.00 -4.16 20.77
CA ARG A 164 10.80 -3.49 21.81
C ARG A 164 10.95 -2.00 21.54
N THR A 165 10.80 -1.17 22.56
CA THR A 165 11.10 0.27 22.49
C THR A 165 12.48 0.49 21.80
N PRO A 166 12.52 1.10 20.60
CA PRO A 166 13.78 1.27 19.87
C PRO A 166 14.73 2.20 20.65
N GLU A 167 16.03 2.08 20.40
CA GLU A 167 16.90 3.23 20.67
C GLU A 167 16.49 4.33 19.68
N PRO A 168 16.28 5.59 20.13
CA PRO A 168 15.75 6.64 19.26
C PRO A 168 16.62 6.78 18.01
N PHE A 169 16.03 6.56 16.84
CA PHE A 169 16.64 6.93 15.57
C PHE A 169 15.70 7.90 14.87
N TYR A 170 16.26 9.05 14.48
CA TYR A 170 15.49 10.08 13.81
C TYR A 170 15.64 9.90 12.30
N ASP A 171 14.60 9.42 11.62
CA ASP A 171 14.53 9.50 10.15
C ASP A 171 14.46 10.96 9.67
N ARG A 172 13.90 11.85 10.51
CA ARG A 172 13.71 13.29 10.23
C ARG A 172 14.19 14.15 11.39
N SER A 173 15.50 14.15 11.64
CA SER A 173 16.17 14.88 12.74
C SER A 173 15.92 16.40 12.79
N TRP A 174 15.29 16.98 11.77
CA TRP A 174 14.95 18.40 11.66
C TRP A 174 13.54 18.76 12.19
N GLN A 175 12.70 17.78 12.51
CA GLN A 175 11.33 18.01 13.03
C GLN A 175 11.26 18.09 14.56
N VAL A 176 12.39 17.97 15.25
CA VAL A 176 12.47 18.17 16.70
C VAL A 176 13.16 19.51 16.94
N GLU A 177 12.51 20.42 17.67
CA GLU A 177 13.18 21.64 18.14
C GLU A 177 14.31 21.26 19.11
N VAL A 178 15.48 21.85 18.88
CA VAL A 178 16.66 21.78 19.77
C VAL A 178 16.50 22.76 20.93
#